data_AF-A0A3A4T2E4-F1
#
_entry.id   AF-A0A3A4T2E4-F1
#
_cell.length_a   1.000
_cell.length_b   1.000
_cell.length_c   1.000
_cell.angle_alpha   90.00
_cell.angle_beta   90.00
_cell.angle_gamma   90.00
#
_symmetry.space_group_name_H-M   'P 1'
#
loop_
_entity.id
_entity.type
_entity.pdbx_description
1 polymer ?
#
loop_
_entity_poly.entity_id
_entity_poly.type
_entity_poly.pdbx_seq_one_letter_code
_entity_poly.pdbx_strand_id
1 'polypeptide(L)'
;MKFSALLFVLYSVLKIASYTNSAFKKYIGKVSAKVLIKTEDGERARMFIFDKGKVSSFTGDQKKFDVALVWKDADTAFSVMSSKKKDASFNAAAEGKLKVLGMSVYAQWFEDGIKLVM
;
A
#
# COMPACT_ATOMS: atom_id res chain seq x y z
N MET A 1 -16.55 4.56 1.69
CA MET A 1 -16.01 5.52 0.68
C MET A 1 -14.66 6.13 1.09
N LYS A 2 -14.48 6.60 2.34
CA LYS A 2 -13.24 7.25 2.82
C LYS A 2 -11.97 6.43 2.56
N PHE A 3 -12.00 5.12 2.85
CA PHE A 3 -10.86 4.24 2.62
C PHE A 3 -10.52 4.09 1.12
N SER A 4 -11.50 3.88 0.25
CA SER A 4 -11.28 3.81 -1.20
C SER A 4 -10.69 5.11 -1.77
N ALA A 5 -11.12 6.26 -1.24
CA ALA A 5 -10.56 7.57 -1.58
C ALA A 5 -9.11 7.70 -1.09
N LEU A 6 -8.82 7.28 0.15
CA LEU A 6 -7.45 7.25 0.68
C LEU A 6 -6.52 6.39 -0.18
N LEU A 7 -6.94 5.19 -0.59
CA LEU A 7 -6.16 4.32 -1.47
C LEU A 7 -5.92 4.96 -2.84
N PHE A 8 -6.88 5.74 -3.34
CA PHE A 8 -6.72 6.48 -4.59
C PHE A 8 -5.75 7.67 -4.46
N VAL A 9 -5.79 8.39 -3.33
CA VAL A 9 -4.83 9.46 -3.01
C VAL A 9 -3.42 8.87 -2.90
N LEU A 10 -3.25 7.75 -2.18
CA LEU A 10 -1.97 7.05 -2.07
C LEU A 10 -1.43 6.67 -3.46
N TYR A 11 -2.28 6.10 -4.34
CA TYR A 11 -1.88 5.80 -5.71
C TYR A 11 -1.42 7.06 -6.46
N SER A 12 -2.16 8.16 -6.36
CA SER A 12 -1.83 9.42 -7.04
C SER A 12 -0.49 9.97 -6.57
N VAL A 13 -0.23 9.96 -5.26
CA VAL A 13 1.04 10.39 -4.66
C VAL A 13 2.20 9.53 -5.18
N LEU A 14 2.08 8.20 -5.12
CA LEU A 14 3.11 7.28 -5.59
C LEU A 14 3.35 7.40 -7.10
N LYS A 15 2.29 7.58 -7.88
CA LYS A 15 2.40 7.79 -9.33
C LYS A 15 3.15 9.08 -9.64
N ILE A 16 2.82 10.20 -9.00
CA ILE A 16 3.54 11.46 -9.18
C ILE A 16 5.01 11.29 -8.78
N ALA A 17 5.27 10.70 -7.61
CA ALA A 17 6.62 10.46 -7.13
C ALA A 17 7.46 9.58 -8.06
N SER A 18 6.84 8.63 -8.79
CA SER A 18 7.55 7.82 -9.80
C SER A 18 8.18 8.64 -10.92
N TYR A 19 7.67 9.84 -11.17
CA TYR A 19 8.20 10.78 -12.17
C TYR A 19 9.04 11.90 -11.55
N THR A 20 8.65 12.42 -10.38
CA THR A 20 9.25 13.64 -9.80
C THR A 20 10.33 13.38 -8.77
N ASN A 21 10.30 12.24 -8.07
CA ASN A 21 11.24 11.91 -7.00
C ASN A 21 12.31 10.93 -7.51
N SER A 22 13.55 11.40 -7.64
CA SER A 22 14.66 10.61 -8.19
C SER A 22 15.05 9.42 -7.31
N ALA A 23 14.95 9.54 -5.99
CA ALA A 23 15.24 8.46 -5.04
C ALA A 23 14.17 7.36 -5.15
N PHE A 24 12.90 7.73 -5.10
CA PHE A 24 11.79 6.80 -5.26
C PHE A 24 11.82 6.13 -6.63
N LYS A 25 12.03 6.88 -7.72
CA LYS A 25 12.17 6.34 -9.08
C LYS A 25 13.29 5.30 -9.18
N LYS A 26 14.46 5.56 -8.59
CA LYS A 26 15.57 4.58 -8.54
C LYS A 26 15.19 3.34 -7.73
N TYR A 27 14.52 3.53 -6.59
CA TYR A 27 14.09 2.46 -5.70
C TYR A 27 13.13 1.48 -6.38
N ILE A 28 12.09 1.98 -7.05
CA ILE A 28 11.11 1.14 -7.76
C ILE A 28 11.60 0.69 -9.15
N GLY A 29 12.72 1.20 -9.63
CA GLY A 29 13.20 1.02 -11.01
C GLY A 29 13.62 -0.41 -11.38
N LYS A 30 13.97 -1.25 -10.39
CA LYS A 30 14.46 -2.62 -10.61
C LYS A 30 13.50 -3.70 -10.13
N VAL A 31 12.40 -3.32 -9.48
CA VAL A 31 11.47 -4.26 -8.85
C VAL A 31 10.17 -4.31 -9.64
N SER A 32 9.62 -5.52 -9.76
CA SER A 32 8.23 -5.72 -10.18
C SER A 32 7.50 -6.35 -9.00
N ALA A 33 6.45 -5.70 -8.52
CA ALA A 33 5.71 -6.12 -7.34
C ALA A 33 4.24 -5.69 -7.44
N LYS A 34 3.33 -6.54 -6.97
CA LYS A 34 1.89 -6.31 -6.87
C LYS A 34 1.50 -6.32 -5.41
N VAL A 35 1.21 -5.13 -4.90
CA VAL A 35 0.79 -4.90 -3.52
C VAL A 35 -0.71 -4.69 -3.51
N LEU A 36 -1.45 -5.59 -2.87
CA LEU A 36 -2.89 -5.42 -2.65
C LEU A 36 -3.14 -4.81 -1.29
N ILE A 37 -3.98 -3.79 -1.21
CA ILE A 37 -4.50 -3.30 0.08
C ILE A 37 -6.01 -3.50 0.06
N LYS A 38 -6.52 -4.23 1.05
CA LYS A 38 -7.94 -4.60 1.12
C LYS A 38 -8.49 -4.62 2.55
N THR A 39 -9.80 -4.55 2.68
CA THR A 39 -10.53 -4.95 3.89
C THR A 39 -10.72 -6.47 3.93
N GLU A 40 -10.93 -7.04 5.12
CA GLU A 40 -11.13 -8.48 5.33
C GLU A 40 -12.38 -9.00 4.59
N ASP A 41 -13.46 -8.20 4.59
CA ASP A 41 -14.68 -8.44 3.81
C ASP A 41 -14.49 -8.36 2.28
N GLY A 42 -13.36 -7.82 1.81
CA GLY A 42 -13.06 -7.63 0.39
C GLY A 42 -13.87 -6.52 -0.30
N GLU A 43 -14.78 -5.82 0.39
CA GLU A 43 -15.60 -4.76 -0.18
C GLU A 43 -14.77 -3.60 -0.71
N ARG A 44 -13.64 -3.32 -0.05
CA ARG A 44 -12.76 -2.22 -0.39
C ARG A 44 -11.37 -2.73 -0.61
N ALA A 45 -10.93 -2.68 -1.86
CA ALA A 45 -9.62 -3.15 -2.26
C ALA A 45 -9.05 -2.33 -3.42
N ARG A 46 -7.73 -2.13 -3.40
CA ARG A 46 -6.97 -1.56 -4.51
C ARG A 46 -5.63 -2.29 -4.63
N MET A 47 -5.33 -2.74 -5.85
CA MET A 47 -4.05 -3.31 -6.20
C MET A 47 -3.15 -2.21 -6.76
N PHE A 48 -1.93 -2.13 -6.24
CA PHE A 48 -0.85 -1.26 -6.70
C PHE A 48 0.15 -2.14 -7.43
N ILE A 49 0.41 -1.82 -8.69
CA ILE A 49 1.34 -2.56 -9.53
C ILE A 49 2.55 -1.68 -9.79
N PHE A 50 3.69 -2.18 -9.39
CA PHE A 50 5.00 -1.63 -9.68
C PHE A 50 5.64 -2.49 -10.74
N ASP A 51 6.09 -1.85 -11.82
CA ASP A 51 6.76 -2.52 -12.92
C ASP A 51 7.93 -1.67 -13.40
N LYS A 52 9.12 -1.98 -12.87
CA LYS A 52 10.40 -1.39 -13.32
C LYS A 52 10.35 0.14 -13.45
N GLY A 53 9.88 0.80 -12.39
CA GLY A 53 9.75 2.25 -12.33
C GLY A 53 8.37 2.82 -12.72
N LYS A 54 7.46 2.00 -13.26
CA LYS A 54 6.08 2.40 -13.53
C LYS A 54 5.17 2.03 -12.37
N VAL A 55 4.22 2.91 -12.05
CA VAL A 55 3.18 2.68 -11.04
C VAL A 55 1.80 2.73 -11.70
N SER A 56 1.01 1.67 -11.53
CA SER A 56 -0.39 1.61 -11.95
C SER A 56 -1.25 1.07 -10.81
N SER A 57 -2.58 1.28 -10.86
CA SER A 57 -3.49 0.69 -9.88
C SER A 57 -4.83 0.27 -10.48
N PHE A 58 -5.45 -0.72 -9.86
CA PHE A 58 -6.78 -1.23 -10.20
C PHE A 58 -7.61 -1.42 -8.92
N THR A 59 -8.91 -1.19 -9.00
CA THR A 59 -9.84 -1.44 -7.89
C THR A 59 -10.23 -2.92 -7.82
N GLY A 60 -10.64 -3.38 -6.64
CA GLY A 60 -11.19 -4.71 -6.41
C GLY A 60 -10.20 -5.69 -5.76
N ASP A 61 -10.76 -6.78 -5.23
CA ASP A 61 -10.02 -7.85 -4.52
C ASP A 61 -9.35 -8.81 -5.50
N GLN A 62 -8.25 -8.34 -6.10
CA GLN A 62 -7.48 -9.10 -7.07
C GLN A 62 -6.79 -10.30 -6.40
N LYS A 63 -6.83 -11.48 -7.02
CA LYS A 63 -6.26 -12.70 -6.43
C LYS A 63 -4.76 -12.90 -6.73
N LYS A 64 -4.22 -12.20 -7.72
CA LYS A 64 -2.81 -12.32 -8.15
C LYS A 64 -1.98 -11.16 -7.59
N PHE A 65 -1.60 -11.28 -6.33
CA PHE A 65 -0.72 -10.35 -5.62
C PHE A 65 0.55 -11.05 -5.13
N ASP A 66 1.63 -10.29 -4.98
CA ASP A 66 2.86 -10.77 -4.34
C ASP A 66 2.77 -10.60 -2.82
N VAL A 67 2.05 -9.55 -2.39
CA VAL A 67 1.71 -9.31 -0.99
C VAL A 67 0.34 -8.62 -0.88
N ALA A 68 -0.41 -8.94 0.17
CA ALA A 68 -1.64 -8.25 0.52
C ALA A 68 -1.62 -7.74 1.97
N LEU A 69 -1.94 -6.47 2.14
CA LEU A 69 -2.21 -5.81 3.42
C LEU A 69 -3.72 -5.86 3.65
N VAL A 70 -4.14 -6.77 4.52
CA VAL A 70 -5.55 -7.06 4.82
C VAL A 70 -5.93 -6.40 6.14
N TRP A 71 -6.72 -5.35 6.07
CA TRP A 71 -7.22 -4.63 7.22
C TRP A 71 -8.51 -5.24 7.73
N LYS A 72 -8.69 -5.26 9.05
CA LYS A 72 -9.93 -5.71 9.68
C LYS A 72 -11.15 -4.94 9.15
N ASP A 73 -11.03 -3.61 9.10
CA ASP A 73 -12.08 -2.74 8.59
C ASP A 73 -11.49 -1.44 8.01
N ALA A 74 -12.33 -0.73 7.25
CA ALA A 74 -11.97 0.47 6.51
C ALA A 74 -11.67 1.69 7.40
N ASP A 75 -12.34 1.81 8.54
CA ASP A 75 -12.21 2.97 9.43
C ASP A 75 -10.90 2.88 10.22
N THR A 76 -10.56 1.68 10.71
CA THR A 76 -9.27 1.36 11.30
C THR A 76 -8.13 1.64 10.32
N ALA A 77 -8.24 1.12 9.08
CA ALA A 77 -7.22 1.34 8.06
C ALA A 77 -7.04 2.83 7.75
N PHE A 78 -8.15 3.58 7.61
CA PHE A 78 -8.11 5.00 7.36
C PHE A 78 -7.46 5.77 8.52
N SER A 79 -7.84 5.48 9.76
CA SER A 79 -7.28 6.14 10.95
C SER A 79 -5.77 5.91 11.07
N VAL A 80 -5.31 4.69 10.80
CA VAL A 80 -3.90 4.32 10.89
C VAL A 80 -3.10 4.95 9.75
N MET A 81 -3.54 4.81 8.50
CA MET A 81 -2.82 5.31 7.33
C MET A 81 -2.87 6.83 7.17
N SER A 82 -3.84 7.53 7.77
CA SER A 82 -3.88 9.00 7.81
C SER A 82 -3.17 9.61 9.02
N SER A 83 -2.76 8.77 9.98
CA SER A 83 -2.03 9.22 11.16
C SER A 83 -0.61 9.64 10.80
N LYS A 84 -0.16 10.79 11.33
CA LYS A 84 1.24 11.22 11.27
C LYS A 84 2.14 10.51 12.28
N LYS A 85 1.61 9.60 13.11
CA LYS A 85 2.37 8.90 14.14
C LYS A 85 3.12 7.72 13.53
N LYS A 86 4.45 7.69 13.70
CA LYS A 86 5.34 6.67 13.13
C LYS A 86 4.99 5.23 13.56
N ASP A 87 4.43 5.05 14.75
CA ASP A 87 4.14 3.71 15.31
C ASP A 87 2.72 3.21 15.01
N ALA A 88 1.88 3.99 14.32
CA ALA A 88 0.46 3.65 14.13
C ALA A 88 0.27 2.34 13.34
N SER A 89 1.05 2.15 12.27
CA SER A 89 1.00 0.93 11.45
C SER A 89 1.54 -0.30 12.20
N PHE A 90 2.56 -0.10 13.05
CA PHE A 90 3.13 -1.16 13.88
C PHE A 90 2.15 -1.63 14.96
N ASN A 91 1.50 -0.69 15.65
CA ASN A 91 0.49 -1.00 16.66
C ASN A 91 -0.72 -1.70 16.04
N ALA A 92 -1.16 -1.29 14.85
CA ALA A 92 -2.27 -1.95 14.16
C ALA A 92 -1.94 -3.39 13.75
N ALA A 93 -0.70 -3.68 13.35
CA ALA A 93 -0.24 -5.04 13.10
C ALA A 93 -0.18 -5.87 14.39
N ALA A 94 0.37 -5.31 15.48
CA ALA A 94 0.45 -5.97 16.79
C ALA A 94 -0.93 -6.28 17.39
N GLU A 95 -1.93 -5.43 17.14
CA GLU A 95 -3.31 -5.61 17.58
C GLU A 95 -4.13 -6.55 16.66
N GLY A 96 -3.51 -7.15 15.63
CA GLY A 96 -4.19 -8.04 14.68
C GLY A 96 -5.16 -7.35 13.74
N LYS A 97 -5.12 -6.01 13.66
CA LYS A 97 -5.97 -5.18 12.80
C LYS A 97 -5.46 -5.10 11.36
N LEU A 98 -4.21 -5.49 11.15
CA LEU A 98 -3.56 -5.63 9.84
C LEU A 98 -2.93 -7.03 9.74
N LYS A 99 -3.32 -7.79 8.72
CA LYS A 99 -2.71 -9.07 8.36
C LYS A 99 -1.91 -8.91 7.06
N VAL A 100 -0.76 -9.55 6.99
CA VAL A 100 0.06 -9.61 5.77
C VAL A 100 -0.08 -11.01 5.17
N LEU A 101 -0.55 -11.09 3.93
CA LEU A 101 -0.60 -12.33 3.15
C LEU A 101 0.44 -12.27 2.02
N GLY A 102 0.97 -13.42 1.61
CA GLY A 102 2.01 -13.50 0.58
C GLY A 102 3.42 -13.30 1.15
N MET A 103 4.32 -12.73 0.35
CA MET A 103 5.73 -12.58 0.74
C MET A 103 5.93 -11.26 1.49
N SER A 104 6.20 -11.35 2.79
CA SER A 104 6.36 -10.19 3.69
C SER A 104 7.47 -9.21 3.27
N VAL A 105 8.49 -9.68 2.54
CA VAL A 105 9.53 -8.81 1.95
C VAL A 105 8.95 -7.70 1.09
N TYR A 106 7.85 -7.94 0.37
CA TYR A 106 7.20 -6.91 -0.43
C TYR A 106 6.37 -5.93 0.40
N ALA A 107 5.89 -6.32 1.59
CA ALA A 107 5.27 -5.37 2.53
C ALA A 107 6.31 -4.38 3.05
N GLN A 108 7.47 -4.89 3.49
CA GLN A 108 8.59 -4.06 3.94
C GLN A 108 9.09 -3.14 2.82
N TRP A 109 9.33 -3.71 1.63
CA TRP A 109 9.73 -2.93 0.45
C TRP A 109 8.73 -1.83 0.11
N PHE A 110 7.43 -2.10 0.22
CA PHE A 110 6.39 -1.10 -0.02
C PHE A 110 6.42 0.02 1.04
N GLU A 111 6.58 -0.33 2.32
CA GLU A 111 6.70 0.64 3.41
C GLU A 111 7.92 1.55 3.24
N ASP A 112 9.08 0.98 2.89
CA ASP A 112 10.30 1.74 2.65
C ASP A 112 10.17 2.65 1.43
N GLY A 113 9.49 2.17 0.37
CA GLY A 113 9.14 3.00 -0.78
C GLY A 113 8.25 4.19 -0.39
N ILE A 114 7.27 3.98 0.49
CA ILE A 114 6.41 5.06 1.01
C ILE A 114 7.22 6.12 1.76
N LYS A 115 8.18 5.71 2.61
CA LYS A 115 9.05 6.63 3.38
C LYS A 115 9.93 7.53 2.50
N LEU A 116 10.19 7.15 1.26
CA LEU A 116 10.91 8.01 0.31
C LEU A 116 10.05 9.13 -0.28
N VAL A 117 8.72 9.03 -0.13
CA VAL A 117 7.74 9.95 -0.74
C VAL A 117 7.09 10.87 0.29
N MET A 118 6.91 10.40 1.53
CA MET A 118 6.35 11.16 2.66
C MET A 118 7.43 11.77 3.54
#